data_AF-A0A704S3T6-F1
#
_entry.id   AF-A0A704S3T6-F1
#
_cell.length_a   1.000
_cell.length_b   1.000
_cell.length_c   1.000
_cell.angle_alpha   90.00
_cell.angle_beta   90.00
_cell.angle_gamma   90.00
#
_symmetry.space_group_name_H-M   'P 1'
#
loop_
_entity.id
_entity.type
_entity.pdbx_description
1 polymer ?
#
loop_
_entity_poly.entity_id
_entity_poly.type
_entity_poly.pdbx_seq_one_letter_code
_entity_poly.pdbx_strand_id
1 'polypeptide(L)'
;MSNNVKLQVLLRAVDQASRPFKSIRTASKSLSGDIRETQKSLRELNGHASRIEGFRKTSAQLAVTGHALEKARQEAEALATQFKNTERPTRAQAKVLESAKRAAEDLQAKYNRLTDSVKRQQRELAAVGINTRNLAHDEQGLKNRISETTAQLNRQRDALARVSAQQAKLNAVKQRYQAGKELAGNMASVGAAGVGIAAAGTMAGVKLLMPGYEFAQKNSELQAVLGVAKDSAEMAALRKQARQLGDNTAASADDAAGAQIIIAKA
;
A
#
# COMPACT_ATOMS: atom_id res chain seq x y z
N MET A 1 27.37 -50.40 11.24
CA MET A 1 26.91 -49.35 12.20
C MET A 1 27.35 -47.93 11.81
N SER A 2 28.55 -47.68 11.26
CA SER A 2 29.06 -46.31 10.97
C SER A 2 28.33 -45.49 9.87
N ASN A 3 27.67 -46.12 8.90
CA ASN A 3 26.98 -45.37 7.82
C ASN A 3 25.70 -44.69 8.31
N ASN A 4 24.99 -45.27 9.28
CA ASN A 4 23.77 -44.69 9.84
C ASN A 4 24.08 -43.45 10.70
N VAL A 5 25.21 -43.47 11.43
CA VAL A 5 25.70 -42.32 12.21
C VAL A 5 26.12 -41.16 11.30
N LYS A 6 26.83 -41.44 10.20
CA LYS A 6 27.24 -40.40 9.22
C LYS A 6 26.03 -39.79 8.49
N LEU A 7 25.03 -40.59 8.12
CA LEU A 7 23.78 -40.10 7.53
C LEU A 7 22.96 -39.25 8.52
N GLN A 8 22.88 -39.65 9.80
CA GLN A 8 22.23 -38.85 10.83
C GLN A 8 22.92 -37.51 11.08
N VAL A 9 24.26 -37.46 11.05
CA VAL A 9 25.03 -36.22 11.19
C VAL A 9 24.85 -35.30 9.97
N LEU A 10 24.82 -35.85 8.76
CA LEU A 10 24.56 -35.08 7.53
C LEU A 10 23.11 -34.56 7.49
N LEU A 11 22.12 -35.37 7.87
CA LEU A 11 20.73 -34.94 7.99
C LEU A 11 20.55 -33.86 9.05
N ARG A 12 21.21 -34.00 10.21
CA ARG A 12 21.23 -32.95 11.25
C ARG A 12 21.91 -31.68 10.77
N ALA A 13 23.02 -31.77 10.04
CA ALA A 13 23.70 -30.60 9.49
C ALA A 13 22.87 -29.86 8.44
N VAL A 14 22.18 -30.61 7.57
CA VAL A 14 21.24 -30.04 6.58
C VAL A 14 20.02 -29.42 7.27
N ASP A 15 19.46 -30.06 8.30
CA ASP A 15 18.34 -29.48 9.05
C ASP A 15 18.78 -28.23 9.84
N GLN A 16 19.95 -28.25 10.49
CA GLN A 16 20.57 -27.12 11.18
C GLN A 16 20.80 -25.93 10.24
N ALA A 17 21.28 -26.18 9.02
CA ALA A 17 21.48 -25.16 8.00
C ALA A 17 20.16 -24.64 7.39
N SER A 18 19.09 -25.46 7.39
CA SER A 18 17.78 -25.09 6.85
C SER A 18 16.87 -24.35 7.84
N ARG A 19 17.13 -24.47 9.15
CA ARG A 19 16.34 -23.87 10.25
C ARG A 19 16.09 -22.37 10.08
N PRO A 20 17.09 -21.52 9.78
CA PRO A 20 16.88 -20.09 9.55
C PRO A 20 15.93 -19.79 8.38
N PHE A 21 15.92 -20.64 7.36
CA PHE A 21 15.02 -20.47 6.21
C PHE A 21 13.58 -20.84 6.54
N LYS A 22 13.38 -21.92 7.30
CA LYS A 22 12.05 -22.32 7.76
C LYS A 22 11.46 -21.26 8.69
N SER A 23 12.25 -20.71 9.61
CA SER A 23 11.77 -19.67 10.54
C SER A 23 11.40 -18.37 9.83
N ILE A 24 12.24 -17.88 8.90
CA ILE A 24 11.96 -16.66 8.12
C ILE A 24 10.69 -16.84 7.27
N ARG A 25 10.53 -17.99 6.62
CA ARG A 25 9.35 -18.29 5.81
C ARG A 25 8.07 -18.32 6.65
N THR A 26 8.10 -18.96 7.83
CA THR A 26 6.95 -18.99 8.74
C THR A 26 6.64 -17.60 9.29
N ALA A 27 7.65 -16.82 9.69
CA ALA A 27 7.48 -15.45 10.16
C ALA A 27 6.89 -14.53 9.07
N SER A 28 7.36 -14.65 7.83
CA SER A 28 6.81 -13.90 6.68
C SER A 28 5.35 -14.26 6.40
N LYS A 29 5.00 -15.55 6.49
CA LYS A 29 3.61 -16.02 6.31
C LYS A 29 2.70 -15.49 7.42
N SER A 30 3.15 -15.54 8.68
CA SER A 30 2.43 -14.98 9.83
C SER A 30 2.21 -13.48 9.65
N LEU A 31 3.28 -12.73 9.36
CA LEU A 31 3.23 -11.28 9.17
C LEU A 31 2.31 -10.87 8.01
N SER A 32 2.29 -11.66 6.93
CA SER A 32 1.34 -11.43 5.82
C SER A 32 -0.11 -11.65 6.24
N GLY A 33 -0.36 -12.61 7.15
CA GLY A 33 -1.67 -12.80 7.79
C GLY A 33 -2.05 -11.61 8.67
N ASP A 34 -1.13 -11.17 9.52
CA ASP A 34 -1.34 -10.03 10.43
C ASP A 34 -1.61 -8.72 9.66
N ILE A 35 -0.93 -8.51 8.53
CA ILE A 35 -1.19 -7.38 7.61
C ILE A 35 -2.60 -7.44 7.05
N ARG A 36 -3.07 -8.63 6.64
CA ARG A 36 -4.43 -8.79 6.10
C ARG A 36 -5.49 -8.50 7.16
N GLU A 37 -5.26 -8.97 8.40
CA GLU A 37 -6.17 -8.69 9.51
C GLU A 37 -6.17 -7.21 9.85
N THR A 38 -4.99 -6.57 9.95
CA THR A 38 -4.86 -5.13 10.21
C THR A 38 -5.54 -4.30 9.10
N GLN A 39 -5.42 -4.72 7.83
CA GLN A 39 -6.15 -4.10 6.71
C GLN A 39 -7.66 -4.30 6.78
N LYS A 40 -8.13 -5.43 7.31
CA LYS A 40 -9.56 -5.70 7.51
C LYS A 40 -10.10 -4.81 8.63
N SER A 41 -9.43 -4.75 9.78
CA SER A 41 -9.79 -3.85 10.88
C SER A 41 -9.80 -2.39 10.44
N LEU A 42 -8.80 -1.94 9.67
CA LEU A 42 -8.76 -0.57 9.15
C LEU A 42 -9.95 -0.27 8.21
N ARG A 43 -10.38 -1.24 7.40
CA ARG A 43 -11.58 -1.11 6.55
C ARG A 43 -12.86 -1.02 7.39
N GLU A 44 -12.98 -1.83 8.43
CA GLU A 44 -14.12 -1.80 9.36
C GLU A 44 -14.19 -0.46 10.11
N LEU A 45 -13.06 0.02 10.65
CA LEU A 45 -12.97 1.32 11.33
C LEU A 45 -13.32 2.48 10.39
N ASN A 46 -12.83 2.46 9.14
CA ASN A 46 -13.23 3.46 8.15
C ASN A 46 -14.73 3.36 7.79
N GLY A 47 -15.28 2.14 7.73
CA GLY A 47 -16.71 1.92 7.56
C GLY A 47 -17.53 2.55 8.68
N HIS A 48 -17.08 2.44 9.93
CA HIS A 48 -17.70 3.11 11.07
C HIS A 48 -17.61 4.64 10.96
N ALA A 49 -16.46 5.17 10.55
CA ALA A 49 -16.27 6.62 10.39
C ALA A 49 -17.22 7.18 9.31
N SER A 50 -17.36 6.48 8.19
CA SER A 50 -18.30 6.86 7.12
C SER A 50 -19.76 6.83 7.58
N ARG A 51 -20.15 5.86 8.42
CA ARG A 51 -21.50 5.81 9.00
C ARG A 51 -21.76 6.98 9.95
N ILE A 52 -20.78 7.35 10.79
CA ILE A 52 -20.85 8.54 11.65
C ILE A 52 -21.05 9.79 10.80
N GLU A 53 -20.26 9.95 9.74
CA GLU A 53 -20.35 11.10 8.84
C GLU A 53 -21.72 11.17 8.14
N GLY A 54 -22.23 10.02 7.66
CA GLY A 54 -23.58 9.90 7.10
C GLY A 54 -24.66 10.34 8.09
N PHE A 55 -24.59 9.87 9.34
CA PHE A 55 -25.49 10.30 10.41
C PHE A 55 -25.41 11.80 10.69
N ARG A 56 -24.19 12.37 10.74
CA ARG A 56 -23.98 13.81 10.94
C ARG A 56 -24.60 14.62 9.82
N LYS A 57 -24.44 14.18 8.56
CA LYS A 57 -25.02 14.81 7.39
C LYS A 57 -26.55 14.80 7.42
N THR A 58 -27.16 13.64 7.70
CA THR A 58 -28.61 13.52 7.81
C THR A 58 -29.16 14.34 8.98
N SER A 59 -28.45 14.37 10.12
CA SER A 59 -28.82 15.20 11.28
C SER A 59 -28.75 16.70 10.97
N ALA A 60 -27.72 17.15 10.25
CA ALA A 60 -27.62 18.53 9.80
C ALA A 60 -28.75 18.90 8.82
N GLN A 61 -29.07 18.02 7.88
CA GLN A 61 -30.21 18.20 6.97
C GLN A 61 -31.55 18.25 7.72
N LEU A 62 -31.71 17.43 8.77
CA LEU A 62 -32.88 17.44 9.62
C LEU A 62 -33.03 18.78 10.34
N ALA A 63 -31.95 19.32 10.91
CA ALA A 63 -31.95 20.63 11.57
C ALA A 63 -32.34 21.76 10.59
N VAL A 64 -31.70 21.80 9.41
CA VAL A 64 -32.01 22.80 8.37
C VAL A 64 -33.46 22.68 7.89
N THR A 65 -33.94 21.45 7.65
CA THR A 65 -35.33 21.21 7.25
C THR A 65 -36.31 21.59 8.36
N GLY A 66 -35.95 21.36 9.63
CA GLY A 66 -36.73 21.80 10.78
C GLY A 66 -36.89 23.31 10.84
N HIS A 67 -35.80 24.07 10.65
CA HIS A 67 -35.88 25.54 10.57
C HIS A 67 -36.68 26.03 9.37
N ALA A 68 -36.53 25.40 8.20
CA ALA A 68 -37.30 25.74 7.01
C ALA A 68 -38.80 25.46 7.19
N LEU A 69 -39.13 24.32 7.81
CA LEU A 69 -40.50 23.94 8.14
C LEU A 69 -41.15 24.93 9.11
N GLU A 70 -40.43 25.31 10.17
CA GLU A 70 -40.91 26.29 11.16
C GLU A 70 -41.19 27.64 10.50
N LYS A 71 -40.25 28.12 9.67
CA LYS A 71 -40.45 29.36 8.90
C LYS A 71 -41.63 29.28 7.94
N ALA A 72 -41.77 28.17 7.20
CA ALA A 72 -42.88 27.97 6.26
C ALA A 72 -44.25 27.92 6.98
N ARG A 73 -44.30 27.34 8.18
CA ARG A 73 -45.50 27.33 9.02
C ARG A 73 -45.86 28.74 9.50
N GLN A 74 -44.89 29.49 10.01
CA GLN A 74 -45.10 30.88 10.44
C GLN A 74 -45.59 31.77 9.29
N GLU A 75 -45.00 31.63 8.10
CA GLU A 75 -45.46 32.35 6.90
C GLU A 75 -46.88 31.96 6.50
N ALA A 76 -47.20 30.66 6.50
CA ALA A 76 -48.55 30.17 6.20
C ALA A 76 -49.59 30.66 7.23
N GLU A 77 -49.24 30.72 8.51
CA GLU A 77 -50.10 31.24 9.59
C GLU A 77 -50.29 32.76 9.50
N ALA A 78 -49.24 33.51 9.19
CA ALA A 78 -49.32 34.95 8.95
C ALA A 78 -50.22 35.26 7.75
N LEU A 79 -50.04 34.53 6.64
CA LEU A 79 -50.90 34.64 5.46
C LEU A 79 -52.34 34.23 5.77
N ALA A 80 -52.56 33.18 6.56
CA ALA A 80 -53.90 32.76 6.97
C ALA A 80 -54.60 33.83 7.82
N THR A 81 -53.85 34.50 8.70
CA THR A 81 -54.36 35.58 9.55
C THR A 81 -54.71 36.81 8.71
N GLN A 82 -53.83 37.21 7.79
CA GLN A 82 -54.12 38.29 6.84
C GLN A 82 -55.35 37.97 5.96
N PHE A 83 -55.48 36.73 5.52
CA PHE A 83 -56.63 36.26 4.75
C PHE A 83 -57.94 36.36 5.54
N LYS A 84 -57.94 36.00 6.84
CA LYS A 84 -59.11 36.13 7.72
C LYS A 84 -59.47 37.58 8.04
N ASN A 85 -58.47 38.46 8.15
CA ASN A 85 -58.66 39.88 8.48
C ASN A 85 -59.05 40.74 7.27
N THR A 86 -59.01 40.18 6.05
CA THR A 86 -59.39 40.90 4.82
C THR A 86 -60.87 40.65 4.52
N GLU A 87 -61.68 41.72 4.45
CA GLU A 87 -63.14 41.60 4.24
C GLU A 87 -63.53 41.00 2.87
N ARG A 88 -62.67 41.13 1.85
CA ARG A 88 -62.87 40.56 0.50
C ARG A 88 -61.58 39.94 -0.04
N PRO A 89 -61.24 38.70 0.38
CA PRO A 89 -60.00 38.05 -0.07
C PRO A 89 -60.00 37.80 -1.58
N THR A 90 -58.86 38.06 -2.22
CA THR A 90 -58.70 37.88 -3.67
C THR A 90 -58.36 36.43 -4.02
N ARG A 91 -58.70 35.99 -5.24
CA ARG A 91 -58.29 34.66 -5.75
C ARG A 91 -56.77 34.46 -5.76
N ALA A 92 -56.00 35.53 -5.94
CA ALA A 92 -54.55 35.50 -5.88
C ALA A 92 -54.05 35.18 -4.47
N GLN A 93 -54.61 35.84 -3.44
CA GLN A 93 -54.27 35.58 -2.03
C GLN A 93 -54.64 34.15 -1.61
N ALA A 94 -55.78 33.62 -2.05
CA ALA A 94 -56.17 32.24 -1.78
C ALA A 94 -55.16 31.23 -2.35
N LYS A 95 -54.67 31.45 -3.58
CA LYS A 95 -53.64 30.61 -4.20
C LYS A 95 -52.30 30.67 -3.46
N VAL A 96 -51.89 31.86 -3.01
CA VAL A 96 -50.64 32.03 -2.25
C VAL A 96 -50.72 31.26 -0.92
N LEU A 97 -51.83 31.39 -0.19
CA LEU A 97 -52.05 30.64 1.05
C LEU A 97 -52.05 29.12 0.81
N GLU A 98 -52.72 28.65 -0.24
CA GLU A 98 -52.72 27.22 -0.59
C GLU A 98 -51.32 26.73 -0.95
N SER A 99 -50.55 27.49 -1.72
CA SER A 99 -49.16 27.14 -2.03
C SER A 99 -48.25 27.12 -0.80
N ALA A 100 -48.43 28.05 0.14
CA ALA A 100 -47.68 28.09 1.39
C ALA A 100 -48.01 26.88 2.28
N LYS A 101 -49.28 26.50 2.37
CA LYS A 101 -49.71 25.27 3.07
C LYS A 101 -49.11 24.02 2.44
N ARG A 102 -49.18 23.87 1.12
CA ARG A 102 -48.57 22.73 0.41
C ARG A 102 -47.06 22.67 0.62
N ALA A 103 -46.36 23.81 0.56
CA ALA A 103 -44.92 23.85 0.81
C ALA A 103 -44.57 23.43 2.25
N ALA A 104 -45.37 23.84 3.24
CA ALA A 104 -45.20 23.41 4.63
C ALA A 104 -45.48 21.90 4.81
N GLU A 105 -46.49 21.35 4.15
CA GLU A 105 -46.79 19.91 4.13
C GLU A 105 -45.66 19.09 3.49
N ASP A 106 -45.11 19.55 2.37
CA ASP A 106 -43.97 18.92 1.71
C ASP A 106 -42.71 18.93 2.60
N LEU A 107 -42.45 20.05 3.28
CA LEU A 107 -41.37 20.15 4.25
C LEU A 107 -41.61 19.25 5.47
N GLN A 108 -42.87 19.11 5.92
CA GLN A 108 -43.23 18.19 6.99
C GLN A 108 -42.95 16.75 6.61
N ALA A 109 -43.35 16.34 5.39
CA ALA A 109 -43.10 15.00 4.90
C ALA A 109 -41.59 14.71 4.81
N LYS A 110 -40.78 15.68 4.35
CA LYS A 110 -39.31 15.58 4.35
C LYS A 110 -38.73 15.48 5.76
N TYR A 111 -39.20 16.31 6.69
CA TYR A 111 -38.78 16.29 8.09
C TYR A 111 -39.06 14.92 8.74
N ASN A 112 -40.25 14.37 8.53
CA ASN A 112 -40.63 13.06 9.05
C ASN A 112 -39.73 11.94 8.49
N ARG A 113 -39.48 11.94 7.17
CA ARG A 113 -38.56 10.97 6.54
C ARG A 113 -37.13 11.08 7.06
N LEU A 114 -36.62 12.30 7.24
CA LEU A 114 -35.29 12.55 7.80
C LEU A 114 -35.22 12.09 9.26
N THR A 115 -36.26 12.35 10.06
CA THR A 115 -36.35 11.90 11.44
C THR A 115 -36.27 10.38 11.53
N ASP A 116 -37.01 9.66 10.68
CA ASP A 116 -36.95 8.21 10.63
C ASP A 116 -35.58 7.70 10.19
N SER A 117 -34.93 8.39 9.24
CA SER A 117 -33.58 8.08 8.81
C SER A 117 -32.56 8.24 9.93
N VAL A 118 -32.61 9.36 10.67
CA VAL A 118 -31.75 9.61 11.83
C VAL A 118 -31.96 8.51 12.87
N LYS A 119 -33.21 8.15 13.20
CA LYS A 119 -33.51 7.07 14.16
C LYS A 119 -33.02 5.69 13.73
N ARG A 120 -33.02 5.39 12.42
CA ARG A 120 -32.43 4.13 11.89
C ARG A 120 -30.91 4.16 12.01
N GLN A 121 -30.27 5.22 11.54
CA GLN A 121 -28.82 5.39 11.63
C GLN A 121 -28.34 5.38 13.09
N GLN A 122 -29.10 5.95 14.02
CA GLN A 122 -28.80 5.91 15.45
C GLN A 122 -28.74 4.47 15.98
N ARG A 123 -29.67 3.61 15.56
CA ARG A 123 -29.71 2.19 15.92
C ARG A 123 -28.55 1.41 15.29
N GLU A 124 -28.24 1.70 14.03
CA GLU A 124 -27.09 1.09 13.33
C GLU A 124 -25.75 1.46 13.96
N LEU A 125 -25.58 2.72 14.39
CA LEU A 125 -24.41 3.18 15.12
C LEU A 125 -24.33 2.55 16.52
N ALA A 126 -25.46 2.47 17.23
CA ALA A 126 -25.51 1.80 18.52
C ALA A 126 -25.16 0.30 18.43
N ALA A 127 -25.58 -0.38 17.35
CA ALA A 127 -25.26 -1.80 17.12
C ALA A 127 -23.76 -2.07 16.95
N VAL A 128 -22.98 -1.07 16.52
CA VAL A 128 -21.51 -1.15 16.43
C VAL A 128 -20.81 -0.49 17.65
N GLY A 129 -21.57 -0.18 18.70
CA GLY A 129 -21.03 0.37 19.95
C GLY A 129 -20.72 1.87 19.93
N ILE A 130 -21.20 2.62 18.93
CA ILE A 130 -20.99 4.08 18.83
C ILE A 130 -22.16 4.80 19.51
N ASN A 131 -21.85 5.60 20.52
CA ASN A 131 -22.82 6.37 21.27
C ASN A 131 -23.06 7.73 20.61
N THR A 132 -24.23 7.87 19.98
CA THR A 132 -24.63 9.14 19.33
C THR A 132 -24.80 10.32 20.28
N ARG A 133 -24.94 10.11 21.60
CA ARG A 133 -24.95 11.20 22.60
C ARG A 133 -23.56 11.78 22.85
N ASN A 134 -22.54 10.94 22.75
CA ASN A 134 -21.13 11.32 22.91
C ASN A 134 -20.36 11.18 21.58
N LEU A 135 -21.03 11.49 20.47
CA LEU A 135 -20.52 11.23 19.12
C LEU A 135 -19.14 11.83 18.88
N ALA A 136 -18.89 13.05 19.39
CA ALA A 136 -17.60 13.72 19.24
C ALA A 136 -16.45 12.96 19.93
N HIS A 137 -16.71 12.36 21.10
CA HIS A 137 -15.71 11.56 21.81
C HIS A 137 -15.42 10.25 21.06
N ASP A 138 -16.47 9.54 20.64
CA ASP A 138 -16.33 8.28 19.91
C ASP A 138 -15.70 8.49 18.53
N GLU A 139 -16.00 9.60 17.86
CA GLU A 139 -15.37 9.99 16.61
C GLU A 139 -13.88 10.27 16.81
N GLN A 140 -13.51 11.00 17.86
CA GLN A 140 -12.10 11.26 18.16
C GLN A 140 -11.36 9.97 18.50
N GLY A 141 -11.97 9.10 19.32
CA GLY A 141 -11.42 7.78 19.63
C GLY A 141 -11.27 6.90 18.39
N LEU A 142 -12.25 6.94 17.48
CA LEU A 142 -12.19 6.23 16.20
C LEU A 142 -11.07 6.76 15.30
N LYS A 143 -10.92 8.07 15.18
CA LYS A 143 -9.81 8.69 14.44
C LYS A 143 -8.46 8.27 15.00
N ASN A 144 -8.30 8.30 16.32
CA ASN A 144 -7.07 7.84 16.97
C ASN A 144 -6.79 6.36 16.65
N ARG A 145 -7.79 5.48 16.77
CA ARG A 145 -7.65 4.05 16.41
C ARG A 145 -7.31 3.85 14.94
N ILE A 146 -7.90 4.61 14.02
CA ILE A 146 -7.57 4.55 12.59
C ILE A 146 -6.12 4.98 12.37
N SER A 147 -5.67 6.08 12.97
CA SER A 147 -4.29 6.55 12.88
C SER A 147 -3.30 5.54 13.45
N GLU A 148 -3.59 4.97 14.62
CA GLU A 148 -2.77 3.93 15.26
C GLU A 148 -2.70 2.65 14.40
N THR A 149 -3.85 2.17 13.91
CA THR A 149 -3.93 0.98 13.05
C THR A 149 -3.21 1.21 11.72
N THR A 150 -3.29 2.43 11.18
CA THR A 150 -2.55 2.81 9.96
C THR A 150 -1.05 2.80 10.20
N ALA A 151 -0.59 3.36 11.32
CA ALA A 151 0.82 3.33 11.70
C ALA A 151 1.31 1.89 11.92
N GLN A 152 0.50 1.03 12.55
CA GLN A 152 0.80 -0.39 12.72
C GLN A 152 0.92 -1.10 11.37
N LEU A 153 -0.02 -0.87 10.45
CA LEU A 153 0.00 -1.46 9.11
C LEU A 153 1.26 -1.07 8.34
N ASN A 154 1.68 0.18 8.43
CA ASN A 154 2.92 0.65 7.78
C ASN A 154 4.15 -0.05 8.38
N ARG A 155 4.24 -0.13 9.71
CA ARG A 155 5.34 -0.87 10.38
C ARG A 155 5.38 -2.34 9.98
N GLN A 156 4.23 -3.00 9.85
CA GLN A 156 4.14 -4.39 9.40
C GLN A 156 4.57 -4.54 7.95
N ARG A 157 4.15 -3.63 7.05
CA ARG A 157 4.60 -3.60 5.65
C ARG A 157 6.11 -3.41 5.53
N ASP A 158 6.68 -2.50 6.32
CA ASP A 158 8.13 -2.26 6.35
C ASP A 158 8.88 -3.49 6.86
N ALA A 159 8.37 -4.14 7.92
CA ALA A 159 8.92 -5.39 8.41
C ALA A 159 8.87 -6.49 7.35
N LEU A 160 7.76 -6.60 6.61
CA LEU A 160 7.61 -7.58 5.54
C LEU A 160 8.60 -7.30 4.40
N ALA A 161 8.80 -6.05 4.03
CA ALA A 161 9.77 -5.64 3.01
C ALA A 161 11.22 -5.96 3.43
N ARG A 162 11.56 -5.76 4.71
CA ARG A 162 12.88 -6.15 5.24
C ARG A 162 13.08 -7.67 5.21
N VAL A 163 12.06 -8.42 5.63
CA VAL A 163 12.09 -9.90 5.63
C VAL A 163 12.17 -10.44 4.20
N SER A 164 11.44 -9.86 3.25
CA SER A 164 11.51 -10.26 1.85
C SER A 164 12.87 -9.96 1.23
N ALA A 165 13.48 -8.81 1.53
CA ALA A 165 14.83 -8.48 1.11
C ALA A 165 15.88 -9.45 1.69
N GLN A 166 15.75 -9.85 2.96
CA GLN A 166 16.61 -10.87 3.56
C GLN A 166 16.41 -12.24 2.90
N GLN A 167 15.16 -12.64 2.64
CA GLN A 167 14.86 -13.88 1.93
C GLN A 167 15.46 -13.89 0.50
N ALA A 168 15.41 -12.76 -0.21
CA ALA A 168 15.99 -12.62 -1.54
C ALA A 168 17.52 -12.80 -1.52
N LYS A 169 18.22 -12.13 -0.58
CA LYS A 169 19.67 -12.31 -0.37
C LYS A 169 20.02 -13.76 -0.06
N LEU A 170 19.25 -14.39 0.82
CA LEU A 170 19.45 -15.79 1.23
C LEU A 170 19.19 -16.78 0.09
N ASN A 171 18.19 -16.53 -0.76
CA ASN A 171 17.93 -17.33 -1.97
C ASN A 171 19.07 -17.21 -2.98
N ALA A 172 19.63 -16.02 -3.18
CA ALA A 172 20.79 -15.81 -4.05
C ALA A 172 22.02 -16.60 -3.57
N VAL A 173 22.28 -16.62 -2.25
CA VAL A 173 23.38 -17.43 -1.67
C VAL A 173 23.12 -18.93 -1.87
N LYS A 174 21.89 -19.40 -1.65
CA LYS A 174 21.51 -20.79 -1.92
C LYS A 174 21.72 -21.18 -3.38
N GLN A 175 21.30 -20.35 -4.32
CA GLN A 175 21.49 -20.60 -5.75
C GLN A 175 22.98 -20.69 -6.12
N ARG A 176 23.81 -19.78 -5.60
CA ARG A 176 25.27 -19.84 -5.79
C ARG A 176 25.88 -21.11 -5.20
N TYR A 177 25.44 -21.51 -4.00
CA TYR A 177 25.91 -22.74 -3.37
C TYR A 177 25.47 -23.99 -4.14
N GLN A 178 24.23 -24.04 -4.62
CA GLN A 178 23.73 -25.13 -5.45
C GLN A 178 24.47 -25.23 -6.78
N ALA A 179 24.64 -24.11 -7.49
CA ALA A 179 25.42 -24.06 -8.72
C ALA A 179 26.88 -24.50 -8.51
N GLY A 180 27.52 -24.09 -7.40
CA GLY A 180 28.86 -24.55 -7.04
C GLY A 180 28.92 -26.04 -6.68
N LYS A 181 27.88 -26.57 -6.04
CA LYS A 181 27.76 -28.00 -5.71
C LYS A 181 27.49 -28.86 -6.94
N GLU A 182 26.68 -28.40 -7.89
CA GLU A 182 26.47 -29.06 -9.19
C GLU A 182 27.77 -29.09 -10.01
N LEU A 183 28.53 -27.99 -10.01
CA LEU A 183 29.84 -27.93 -10.65
C LEU A 183 30.84 -28.92 -10.02
N ALA A 184 30.90 -28.99 -8.68
CA ALA A 184 31.76 -29.92 -7.95
C ALA A 184 31.30 -31.39 -8.08
N GLY A 185 29.99 -31.64 -8.12
CA GLY A 185 29.39 -32.95 -8.34
C GLY A 185 29.66 -33.50 -9.74
N ASN A 186 29.60 -32.64 -10.76
CA ASN A 186 29.97 -32.98 -12.13
C ASN A 186 31.49 -33.14 -12.31
N MET A 187 32.31 -32.61 -11.39
CA MET A 187 33.76 -32.84 -11.37
C MET A 187 34.13 -34.16 -10.68
N ALA A 188 33.35 -34.60 -9.68
CA ALA A 188 33.51 -35.90 -9.03
C ALA A 188 33.17 -37.09 -9.96
N SER A 189 32.33 -36.88 -10.99
CA SER A 189 32.08 -37.88 -12.04
C SER A 189 33.13 -37.89 -13.16
N VAL A 190 34.05 -36.91 -13.20
CA VAL A 190 35.12 -36.80 -14.22
C VAL A 190 36.49 -37.15 -13.65
N GLY A 191 36.61 -37.37 -12.34
CA GLY A 191 37.86 -37.63 -11.63
C GLY A 191 38.34 -39.09 -11.59
N ALA A 192 38.37 -39.80 -12.73
CA ALA A 192 39.08 -41.08 -12.85
C ALA A 192 40.01 -41.19 -14.07
N ALA A 193 40.08 -40.17 -14.94
CA ALA A 193 40.97 -40.23 -16.10
C ALA A 193 41.66 -38.88 -16.35
N GLY A 194 42.97 -38.86 -16.12
CA GLY A 194 43.86 -37.96 -16.87
C GLY A 194 44.29 -36.70 -16.13
N VAL A 195 45.44 -36.81 -15.47
CA VAL A 195 46.38 -35.68 -15.35
C VAL A 195 46.76 -35.25 -16.76
N GLY A 196 46.49 -34.00 -17.12
CA GLY A 196 46.78 -33.46 -18.45
C GLY A 196 46.72 -31.94 -18.46
N ILE A 197 47.78 -31.31 -17.97
CA ILE A 197 48.08 -29.92 -18.30
C ILE A 197 48.42 -29.89 -19.79
N ALA A 198 47.58 -29.28 -20.61
CA ALA A 198 47.94 -28.91 -21.98
C ALA A 198 47.30 -27.57 -22.35
N ALA A 199 48.16 -26.67 -22.81
CA ALA A 199 47.93 -25.29 -23.11
C ALA A 199 46.97 -25.08 -24.29
N ALA A 200 45.79 -24.49 -24.02
CA ALA A 200 45.03 -23.57 -24.88
C ALA A 200 43.63 -23.37 -24.27
N GLY A 201 43.31 -22.17 -23.77
CA GLY A 201 41.92 -21.80 -23.45
C GLY A 201 41.60 -21.42 -22.00
N THR A 202 42.57 -20.99 -21.18
CA THR A 202 42.34 -20.53 -19.80
C THR A 202 41.78 -19.10 -19.72
N MET A 203 40.59 -18.85 -20.28
CA MET A 203 39.88 -17.56 -20.17
C MET A 203 38.39 -17.68 -19.84
N ALA A 204 37.96 -18.76 -19.17
CA ALA A 204 36.55 -18.94 -18.79
C ALA A 204 36.29 -19.03 -17.26
N GLY A 205 37.31 -19.26 -16.43
CA GLY A 205 37.11 -19.67 -15.02
C GLY A 205 37.14 -18.58 -13.93
N VAL A 206 37.59 -17.34 -14.23
CA VAL A 206 37.79 -16.30 -13.19
C VAL A 206 36.73 -15.18 -13.27
N LYS A 207 35.70 -15.34 -14.09
CA LYS A 207 34.73 -14.26 -14.41
C LYS A 207 33.72 -13.91 -13.32
N LEU A 208 33.82 -14.46 -12.10
CA LEU A 208 32.80 -14.29 -11.07
C LEU A 208 33.33 -13.96 -9.65
N LEU A 209 34.49 -13.32 -9.52
CA LEU A 209 35.07 -13.00 -8.20
C LEU A 209 35.66 -11.59 -8.04
N MET A 210 35.22 -10.58 -8.80
CA MET A 210 35.55 -9.18 -8.47
C MET A 210 34.33 -8.25 -8.59
N PRO A 211 34.03 -7.39 -7.58
CA PRO A 211 33.01 -6.36 -7.71
C PRO A 211 33.46 -5.36 -8.78
N GLY A 212 32.60 -5.07 -9.78
CA GLY A 212 32.84 -4.02 -10.79
C GLY A 212 33.01 -4.48 -12.24
N TYR A 213 32.89 -5.77 -12.55
CA TYR A 213 33.00 -6.28 -13.92
C TYR A 213 31.83 -5.86 -14.83
N GLU A 214 30.61 -5.80 -14.31
CA GLU A 214 29.42 -5.36 -15.06
C GLU A 214 29.50 -3.87 -15.43
N PHE A 215 30.03 -3.02 -14.54
CA PHE A 215 30.31 -1.61 -14.82
C PHE A 215 31.35 -1.42 -15.94
N ALA A 216 32.41 -2.24 -15.94
CA ALA A 216 33.45 -2.18 -16.97
C ALA A 216 32.92 -2.66 -18.34
N GLN A 217 32.05 -3.67 -18.35
CA GLN A 217 31.45 -4.21 -19.56
C GLN A 217 30.45 -3.22 -20.19
N LYS A 218 29.57 -2.62 -19.38
CA LYS A 218 28.65 -1.56 -19.84
C LYS A 218 29.37 -0.29 -20.31
N ASN A 219 30.46 0.11 -19.66
CA ASN A 219 31.29 1.23 -20.14
C ASN A 219 31.97 0.93 -21.48
N SER A 220 32.34 -0.32 -21.73
CA SER A 220 32.92 -0.72 -23.02
C SER A 220 31.85 -0.77 -24.11
N GLU A 221 30.58 -1.08 -23.78
CA GLU A 221 29.45 -0.93 -24.70
C GLU A 221 29.11 0.54 -24.99
N LEU A 222 29.13 1.42 -23.97
CA LEU A 222 28.94 2.87 -24.15
C LEU A 222 30.01 3.45 -25.10
N GLN A 223 31.25 2.98 -24.96
CA GLN A 223 32.38 3.35 -25.82
C GLN A 223 32.16 2.93 -27.28
N ALA A 224 31.67 1.72 -27.49
CA ALA A 224 31.41 1.18 -28.82
C ALA A 224 30.23 1.87 -29.53
N VAL A 225 29.29 2.41 -28.77
CA VAL A 225 28.10 3.10 -29.28
C VAL A 225 28.37 4.56 -29.60
N LEU A 226 29.10 5.26 -28.71
CA LEU A 226 29.39 6.68 -28.88
C LEU A 226 30.66 6.95 -29.72
N GLY A 227 31.48 5.93 -29.98
CA GLY A 227 32.70 6.05 -30.79
C GLY A 227 33.85 6.80 -30.12
N VAL A 228 33.77 7.09 -28.82
CA VAL A 228 34.72 7.94 -28.10
C VAL A 228 35.85 7.13 -27.46
N ALA A 229 37.08 7.66 -27.46
CA ALA A 229 38.24 7.00 -26.83
C ALA A 229 38.07 6.83 -25.31
N LYS A 230 38.59 5.71 -24.78
CA LYS A 230 38.37 5.20 -23.42
C LYS A 230 38.83 6.14 -22.30
N ASP A 231 39.75 7.02 -22.65
CA ASP A 231 40.51 7.91 -21.76
C ASP A 231 40.18 9.40 -22.01
N SER A 232 39.15 9.67 -22.81
CA SER A 232 38.69 11.03 -23.09
C SER A 232 38.08 11.69 -21.84
N ALA A 233 38.20 13.02 -21.77
CA ALA A 233 37.61 13.82 -20.70
C ALA A 233 36.08 13.66 -20.62
N GLU A 234 35.44 13.41 -21.76
CA GLU A 234 33.99 13.18 -21.89
C GLU A 234 33.57 11.83 -21.27
N MET A 235 34.31 10.75 -21.51
CA MET A 235 34.05 9.45 -20.85
C MET A 235 34.32 9.50 -19.35
N ALA A 236 35.30 10.30 -18.91
CA ALA A 236 35.55 10.52 -17.48
C ALA A 236 34.39 11.28 -16.80
N ALA A 237 33.84 12.30 -17.46
CA ALA A 237 32.69 13.05 -16.97
C ALA A 237 31.43 12.18 -16.86
N LEU A 238 31.15 11.37 -17.89
CA LEU A 238 30.01 10.45 -17.90
C LEU A 238 30.11 9.39 -16.79
N ARG A 239 31.30 8.82 -16.57
CA ARG A 239 31.56 7.89 -15.46
C ARG A 239 31.36 8.53 -14.10
N LYS A 240 31.76 9.79 -13.93
CA LYS A 240 31.59 10.53 -12.69
C LYS A 240 30.11 10.83 -12.42
N GLN A 241 29.36 11.18 -13.46
CA GLN A 241 27.91 11.43 -13.37
C GLN A 241 27.13 10.15 -13.05
N ALA A 242 27.46 9.02 -13.66
CA ALA A 242 26.82 7.73 -13.37
C ALA A 242 27.04 7.27 -11.93
N ARG A 243 28.24 7.51 -11.37
CA ARG A 243 28.53 7.24 -9.95
C ARG A 243 27.77 8.19 -9.02
N GLN A 244 27.76 9.50 -9.30
CA GLN A 244 27.02 10.46 -8.49
C GLN A 244 25.50 10.23 -8.50
N LEU A 245 24.94 9.78 -9.63
CA LEU A 245 23.53 9.38 -9.71
C LEU A 245 23.26 8.11 -8.90
N GLY A 246 24.20 7.15 -8.90
CA GLY A 246 24.11 5.94 -8.08
C GLY A 246 24.26 6.19 -6.57
N ASP A 247 25.04 7.21 -6.18
CA ASP A 247 25.26 7.54 -4.77
C ASP A 247 24.14 8.43 -4.18
N ASN A 248 23.44 9.22 -5.01
CA ASN A 248 22.44 10.21 -4.57
C ASN A 248 20.98 9.82 -4.91
N THR A 249 20.75 8.66 -5.53
CA THR A 249 19.40 8.15 -5.83
C THR A 249 19.28 6.67 -5.44
N ALA A 250 18.06 6.14 -5.36
CA ALA A 250 17.83 4.73 -5.00
C ALA A 250 18.23 3.72 -6.10
N ALA A 251 18.71 4.20 -7.26
CA ALA A 251 19.16 3.38 -8.39
C ALA A 251 20.66 3.09 -8.28
N SER A 252 21.10 1.90 -8.69
CA SER A 252 22.53 1.56 -8.65
C SER A 252 23.31 2.31 -9.73
N ALA A 253 24.63 2.47 -9.55
CA ALA A 253 25.51 3.04 -10.58
C ALA A 253 25.46 2.26 -11.91
N ASP A 254 25.12 0.96 -11.85
CA ASP A 254 24.96 0.08 -13.00
C ASP A 254 23.64 0.29 -13.76
N ASP A 255 22.59 0.78 -13.07
CA ASP A 255 21.31 1.18 -13.66
C ASP A 255 21.44 2.55 -14.33
N ALA A 256 22.15 3.49 -13.68
CA ALA A 256 22.42 4.81 -14.25
C ALA A 256 23.28 4.74 -15.52
N ALA A 257 24.33 3.89 -15.53
CA ALA A 257 25.13 3.64 -16.72
C ALA A 257 24.31 2.96 -17.85
N GLY A 258 23.40 2.05 -17.49
CA GLY A 258 22.48 1.41 -18.44
C GLY A 258 21.53 2.39 -19.12
N ALA A 259 20.97 3.34 -18.37
CA ALA A 259 20.10 4.38 -18.91
C ALA A 259 20.83 5.31 -19.89
N GLN A 260 22.09 5.65 -19.60
CA GLN A 260 22.92 6.46 -20.50
C GLN A 260 23.23 5.75 -21.83
N ILE A 261 23.42 4.42 -21.81
CA ILE A 261 23.59 3.61 -23.04
C ILE A 261 22.32 3.61 -23.88
N ILE A 262 21.14 3.55 -23.26
CA ILE A 262 19.87 3.56 -23.98
C ILE A 262 19.65 4.93 -24.64
N ILE A 263 19.97 6.02 -23.95
CA ILE A 263 19.89 7.39 -24.51
C ILE A 263 20.92 7.59 -25.63
N ALA A 264 22.14 7.07 -25.48
CA ALA A 264 23.18 7.16 -26.51
C ALA A 264 22.88 6.36 -27.80
N LYS A 265 22.00 5.35 -27.71
CA LYS A 265 21.55 4.51 -28.84
C LYS A 265 20.27 5.02 -29.51
N ALA A 266 19.59 6.01 -28.92
CA ALA A 266 18.36 6.62 -29.44
C ALA A 266 18.67 7.81 -30.34
#